data_AF-A0A2T6K8R4-F1
#
_entry.id   AF-A0A2T6K8R4-F1
#
_cell.length_a   1.000
_cell.length_b   1.000
_cell.length_c   1.000
_cell.angle_alpha   90.00
_cell.angle_beta   90.00
_cell.angle_gamma   90.00
#
_symmetry.space_group_name_H-M   'P 1'
#
loop_
_entity.id
_entity.type
_entity.pdbx_description
1 polymer ?
#
loop_
_entity_poly.entity_id
_entity_poly.type
_entity_poly.pdbx_seq_one_letter_code
_entity_poly.pdbx_strand_id
1 'polypeptide(L)'
;MSIFKMKASFYIVEGNNKTQVSAAELMQMEVLEGDYLLIQLFDINGTLLADVKFTSDQIKEIPTTVEEVADTVKEEVKSPNPPVVTKAPNKVKTVKGGKLPVTDSNNLDGAMAGAALIGIGLFLYRRVRVS
;
A
#
# COMPACT_ATOMS: atom_id res chain seq x y z
N MET A 1 12.72 3.79 -13.53
CA MET A 1 11.41 3.46 -12.93
C MET A 1 11.55 2.14 -12.19
N SER A 2 11.21 2.10 -10.90
CA SER A 2 11.25 0.88 -10.08
C SER A 2 9.87 0.23 -10.12
N ILE A 3 9.76 -0.97 -10.69
CA ILE A 3 8.56 -1.80 -10.56
C ILE A 3 8.57 -2.42 -9.17
N PHE A 4 7.51 -2.20 -8.39
CA PHE A 4 7.32 -2.83 -7.09
C PHE A 4 7.13 -4.35 -7.29
N LYS A 5 7.92 -5.16 -6.56
CA LYS A 5 7.90 -6.63 -6.66
C LYS A 5 7.40 -7.22 -5.35
N MET A 6 6.37 -8.07 -5.44
CA MET A 6 5.71 -8.70 -4.29
C MET A 6 5.30 -10.12 -4.65
N LYS A 7 5.24 -11.00 -3.65
CA LYS A 7 4.73 -12.37 -3.74
C LYS A 7 3.45 -12.48 -2.91
N ALA A 8 2.45 -13.17 -3.43
CA ALA A 8 1.21 -13.48 -2.71
C ALA A 8 1.11 -14.99 -2.47
N SER A 9 0.69 -15.38 -1.28
CA SER A 9 0.33 -16.75 -0.92
C SER A 9 -1.11 -16.79 -0.44
N PHE A 10 -1.84 -17.82 -0.86
CA PHE A 10 -3.27 -17.94 -0.57
C PHE A 10 -3.52 -19.23 0.22
N TYR A 11 -4.37 -19.13 1.24
CA TYR A 11 -4.73 -20.25 2.09
C TYR A 11 -6.22 -20.25 2.39
N ILE A 12 -6.87 -21.40 2.31
CA ILE A 12 -8.20 -21.61 2.87
C ILE A 12 -8.01 -22.07 4.32
N VAL A 13 -8.70 -21.42 5.25
CA VAL A 13 -8.65 -21.76 6.68
C VAL A 13 -9.98 -22.36 7.10
N GLU A 14 -9.91 -23.53 7.74
CA GLU A 14 -11.06 -24.23 8.31
C GLU A 14 -10.70 -24.62 9.75
N GLY A 15 -11.25 -23.89 10.73
CA GLY A 15 -10.86 -23.97 12.13
C GLY A 15 -9.36 -23.72 12.33
N ASN A 16 -8.64 -24.79 12.66
CA ASN A 16 -7.20 -24.76 12.90
C ASN A 16 -6.36 -25.23 11.71
N ASN A 17 -7.00 -25.71 10.64
CA ASN A 17 -6.31 -26.22 9.47
C ASN A 17 -6.11 -25.09 8.45
N LYS A 18 -4.91 -25.04 7.86
CA LYS A 18 -4.59 -24.10 6.77
C LYS A 18 -4.17 -24.89 5.54
N THR A 19 -4.95 -24.76 4.47
CA THR A 19 -4.68 -25.42 3.19
C THR A 19 -4.19 -24.38 2.21
N GLN A 20 -2.97 -24.54 1.71
CA GLN A 20 -2.44 -23.66 0.68
C GLN A 20 -3.13 -23.94 -0.65
N VAL A 21 -3.52 -22.87 -1.35
CA VAL A 21 -4.18 -22.94 -2.66
C VAL A 21 -3.48 -22.04 -3.66
N SER A 22 -3.52 -22.41 -4.93
CA SER A 22 -3.00 -21.60 -6.02
C SER A 22 -4.01 -20.53 -6.46
N ALA A 23 -3.52 -19.45 -7.09
CA ALA A 23 -4.40 -18.43 -7.66
C ALA A 23 -5.32 -19.01 -8.76
N ALA A 24 -4.84 -20.01 -9.52
CA ALA A 24 -5.62 -20.65 -10.56
C ALA A 24 -6.75 -21.50 -10.00
N GLU A 25 -6.52 -22.20 -8.87
CA GLU A 25 -7.58 -22.93 -8.16
C GLU A 25 -8.61 -21.98 -7.59
N LEU A 26 -8.19 -20.84 -7.01
CA LEU A 26 -9.11 -19.81 -6.51
C LEU A 26 -10.00 -19.24 -7.62
N MET A 27 -9.46 -19.00 -8.81
CA MET A 27 -10.24 -18.49 -9.95
C MET A 27 -11.28 -19.49 -10.48
N GLN A 28 -11.07 -20.79 -10.25
CA GLN A 28 -12.01 -21.85 -10.63
C GLN A 28 -13.00 -22.19 -9.51
N MET A 29 -12.82 -21.60 -8.33
CA MET A 29 -13.63 -21.90 -7.15
C MET A 29 -14.90 -21.06 -7.16
N GLU A 30 -16.06 -21.71 -7.21
CA GLU A 30 -17.36 -21.02 -7.17
C GLU A 30 -17.78 -20.69 -5.73
N VAL A 31 -17.36 -21.50 -4.75
CA VAL A 31 -17.71 -21.35 -3.34
C VAL A 31 -16.46 -21.56 -2.49
N LEU A 32 -16.29 -20.72 -1.47
CA LEU A 32 -15.23 -20.90 -0.49
C LEU A 32 -15.62 -22.04 0.47
N GLU A 33 -14.95 -23.19 0.35
CA GLU A 33 -15.09 -24.34 1.23
C GLU A 33 -14.20 -24.19 2.47
N GLY A 34 -14.52 -23.23 3.34
CA GLY A 34 -13.80 -22.97 4.59
C GLY A 34 -14.36 -21.75 5.33
N ASP A 35 -13.79 -21.43 6.49
CA ASP A 35 -14.23 -20.30 7.31
C ASP A 35 -13.87 -18.96 6.64
N TYR A 36 -12.62 -18.87 6.14
CA TYR A 36 -12.13 -17.67 5.46
C TYR A 36 -10.93 -17.96 4.55
N LEU A 37 -10.79 -17.12 3.53
CA LEU A 37 -9.61 -17.03 2.67
C LEU A 37 -8.58 -16.11 3.34
N LEU A 38 -7.36 -16.59 3.53
CA LEU A 38 -6.21 -15.84 4.01
C LEU A 38 -5.26 -15.56 2.85
N ILE A 39 -5.00 -14.28 2.59
CA ILE A 39 -4.02 -13.81 1.61
C ILE A 39 -2.85 -13.21 2.36
N GLN A 40 -1.64 -13.70 2.11
CA GLN A 40 -0.41 -13.18 2.70
C GLN A 40 0.48 -12.58 1.61
N LEU A 41 0.90 -11.34 1.82
CA LEU A 41 1.72 -10.56 0.90
C LEU A 41 3.14 -10.47 1.45
N PHE A 42 4.12 -10.78 0.62
CA PHE A 42 5.53 -10.80 0.97
C PHE A 42 6.36 -9.97 -0.01
N ASP A 43 7.47 -9.41 0.46
CA ASP A 43 8.49 -8.89 -0.44
C ASP A 43 9.20 -10.03 -1.21
N ILE A 44 10.15 -9.68 -2.08
CA ILE A 44 10.93 -10.68 -2.83
C ILE A 44 11.82 -11.56 -1.93
N ASN A 45 12.20 -11.06 -0.75
CA ASN A 45 13.06 -11.70 0.24
C ASN A 45 12.28 -12.61 1.20
N GLY A 46 10.94 -12.59 1.14
CA GLY A 46 10.07 -13.36 2.04
C GLY A 46 9.65 -12.63 3.32
N THR A 47 9.88 -11.32 3.42
CA THR A 47 9.38 -10.49 4.53
C THR A 47 7.87 -10.31 4.38
N LEU A 48 7.08 -10.69 5.39
CA LEU A 48 5.64 -10.45 5.40
C LEU A 48 5.37 -8.93 5.43
N LEU A 49 4.61 -8.46 4.45
CA LEU A 49 4.22 -7.07 4.30
C LEU A 49 2.81 -6.83 4.83
N ALA A 50 1.89 -7.74 4.55
CA ALA A 50 0.50 -7.65 4.99
C ALA A 50 -0.18 -9.02 4.93
N ASP A 51 -1.24 -9.19 5.71
CA ASP A 51 -2.18 -10.30 5.62
C ASP A 51 -3.63 -9.78 5.59
N VAL A 52 -4.46 -10.43 4.78
CA VAL A 52 -5.87 -10.06 4.59
C VAL A 52 -6.72 -11.32 4.73
N LYS A 53 -7.83 -11.21 5.46
CA LYS A 53 -8.79 -12.29 5.67
C LYS A 53 -10.12 -11.90 5.04
N PHE A 54 -10.67 -12.79 4.23
CA PHE A 54 -11.98 -12.62 3.60
C PHE A 54 -12.88 -13.79 4.01
N THR A 55 -14.00 -13.49 4.66
CA THR A 55 -15.04 -14.50 4.91
C THR A 55 -15.91 -14.66 3.67
N SER A 56 -16.61 -15.79 3.57
CA SER A 56 -17.50 -16.08 2.45
C SER A 56 -18.55 -14.99 2.19
N ASP A 57 -19.06 -14.36 3.25
CA ASP A 57 -20.04 -13.28 3.14
C ASP A 57 -19.44 -12.03 2.49
N GLN A 58 -18.21 -11.67 2.86
CA GLN A 58 -17.50 -10.52 2.29
C GLN A 58 -17.17 -10.70 0.81
N ILE A 59 -16.93 -11.95 0.37
CA ILE A 59 -16.59 -12.26 -1.03
C ILE A 59 -17.84 -12.17 -1.92
N LYS A 60 -19.00 -12.57 -1.41
CA LYS A 60 -20.27 -12.50 -2.15
C LYS A 60 -20.74 -11.06 -2.39
N GLU A 61 -20.36 -10.14 -1.51
CA GLU A 61 -20.66 -8.72 -1.63
C GLU A 61 -19.71 -7.98 -2.59
N ILE A 62 -18.65 -8.64 -3.08
CA ILE A 62 -17.75 -8.03 -4.06
C ILE A 62 -18.44 -8.02 -5.42
N PRO A 63 -18.64 -6.84 -6.02
CA PRO A 63 -19.26 -6.72 -7.34
C PRO A 63 -18.48 -7.55 -8.37
N THR A 64 -19.19 -8.43 -9.07
CA THR A 64 -18.59 -9.45 -9.95
C THR A 64 -18.28 -8.90 -11.34
N THR A 65 -18.71 -7.68 -11.63
CA THR A 65 -18.52 -7.03 -12.93
C THR A 65 -17.77 -5.71 -12.80
N VAL A 66 -16.94 -5.40 -13.80
CA VAL A 66 -16.12 -4.18 -13.84
C VAL A 66 -17.00 -2.91 -13.83
N GLU A 67 -18.23 -2.99 -14.37
CA GLU A 67 -19.20 -1.90 -14.37
C GLU A 67 -19.79 -1.65 -12.97
N GLU A 68 -20.07 -2.71 -12.20
CA GLU A 68 -20.59 -2.63 -10.84
C GLU A 68 -19.53 -2.17 -9.83
N VAL A 69 -18.25 -2.52 -10.06
CA VAL A 69 -17.10 -1.92 -9.35
C VAL A 69 -17.01 -0.41 -9.65
N ALA A 70 -17.25 0.01 -10.89
CA ALA A 70 -17.19 1.41 -11.26
C ALA A 70 -18.33 2.24 -10.64
N ASP A 71 -19.50 1.65 -10.42
CA ASP A 71 -20.64 2.33 -9.79
C ASP A 71 -20.56 2.33 -8.25
N THR A 72 -20.08 1.26 -7.61
CA THR A 72 -19.76 1.26 -6.17
C THR A 72 -18.67 2.28 -5.82
N VAL A 73 -17.63 2.43 -6.64
CA VAL A 73 -16.61 3.48 -6.48
C VAL A 73 -17.21 4.89 -6.68
N LYS A 74 -18.22 5.06 -7.54
CA LYS A 74 -18.90 6.36 -7.68
C LYS A 74 -19.85 6.66 -6.52
N GLU A 75 -20.47 5.65 -5.92
CA GLU A 75 -21.39 5.81 -4.78
C GLU A 75 -20.63 6.14 -3.48
N GLU A 76 -19.49 5.48 -3.22
CA GLU A 76 -18.64 5.81 -2.06
C GLU A 76 -17.99 7.21 -2.17
N VAL A 77 -17.72 7.70 -3.38
CA VAL A 77 -17.20 9.06 -3.60
C VAL A 77 -18.30 10.13 -3.53
N LYS A 78 -19.59 9.74 -3.50
CA LYS A 78 -20.73 10.68 -3.46
C LYS A 78 -21.43 10.81 -2.11
N SER A 79 -20.91 10.21 -1.04
CA SER A 79 -21.46 10.43 0.30
C SER A 79 -20.45 11.05 1.26
N PRO A 80 -20.22 12.38 1.21
CA PRO A 80 -20.01 13.11 2.44
C PRO A 80 -21.36 13.12 3.14
N ASN A 81 -21.59 12.11 3.99
CA ASN A 81 -22.71 12.13 4.92
C ASN A 81 -22.63 13.49 5.66
N PRO A 82 -23.60 14.40 5.51
CA PRO A 82 -23.54 15.66 6.23
C PRO A 82 -23.54 15.33 7.73
N PRO A 83 -22.62 15.89 8.52
CA PRO A 83 -22.62 15.64 9.95
C PRO A 83 -23.98 16.03 10.51
N VAL A 84 -24.65 15.07 11.13
CA VAL A 84 -25.89 15.28 11.87
C VAL A 84 -25.64 16.41 12.86
N VAL A 85 -26.26 17.57 12.59
CA VAL A 85 -26.23 18.74 13.46
C VAL A 85 -26.98 18.39 14.74
N THR A 86 -26.26 17.85 15.73
CA THR A 86 -26.68 17.91 17.12
C THR A 86 -25.91 19.03 17.79
N LYS A 87 -26.60 20.16 17.88
CA LYS A 87 -26.44 21.33 18.79
C LYS A 87 -25.06 21.49 19.46
N ALA A 88 -24.38 22.57 19.11
CA ALA A 88 -23.23 23.12 19.83
C ALA A 88 -23.49 23.22 21.35
N PRO A 89 -22.49 22.96 22.22
CA PRO A 89 -21.45 23.97 22.45
C PRO A 89 -20.07 23.38 22.83
N ASN A 90 -19.04 23.65 22.04
CA ASN A 90 -17.85 24.37 22.53
C ASN A 90 -16.90 24.64 21.36
N LYS A 91 -16.46 25.88 21.22
CA LYS A 91 -15.34 26.22 20.33
C LYS A 91 -14.06 25.63 20.93
N VAL A 92 -13.72 24.38 20.60
CA VAL A 92 -12.36 23.90 20.79
C VAL A 92 -11.53 24.48 19.65
N LYS A 93 -10.89 25.62 19.92
CA LYS A 93 -9.87 26.21 19.03
C LYS A 93 -8.73 25.20 18.91
N THR A 94 -8.31 24.88 17.69
CA THR A 94 -7.09 24.11 17.45
C THR A 94 -5.91 24.90 18.01
N VAL A 95 -5.17 24.30 18.92
CA VAL A 95 -3.98 24.91 19.53
C VAL A 95 -2.86 24.86 18.49
N LYS A 96 -2.82 25.87 17.63
CA LYS A 96 -1.88 26.06 16.52
C LYS A 96 -1.96 24.95 15.47
N GLY A 97 -2.27 25.31 14.22
CA GLY A 97 -2.27 24.39 13.08
C GLY A 97 -1.08 23.45 13.12
N GLY A 98 -1.36 22.15 13.06
CA GLY A 98 -0.38 21.09 13.28
C GLY A 98 0.85 21.31 12.41
N LYS A 99 1.98 21.65 13.03
CA LYS A 99 3.28 21.61 12.36
C LYS A 99 3.46 20.18 11.86
N LEU A 100 3.68 20.03 10.56
CA LEU A 100 4.20 18.80 10.00
C LEU A 100 5.49 18.44 10.76
N PRO A 101 5.72 17.16 11.10
CA PRO A 101 6.99 16.75 11.65
C PRO A 101 8.08 17.24 10.70
N VAL A 102 9.20 17.70 11.25
CA VAL A 102 10.40 18.00 10.47
C VAL A 102 10.73 16.73 9.69
N THR A 103 10.41 16.71 8.40
CA THR A 103 10.80 15.62 7.53
C THR A 103 12.28 15.79 7.31
N ASP A 104 13.03 14.72 7.53
CA ASP A 104 14.48 14.69 7.36
C ASP A 104 14.82 15.05 5.91
N SER A 105 15.00 16.34 5.63
CA SER A 105 15.57 16.87 4.41
C SER A 105 17.09 16.68 4.39
N ASN A 106 17.58 15.61 5.02
CA ASN A 106 19.00 15.28 5.17
C ASN A 106 19.67 14.83 3.85
N ASN A 107 19.05 15.15 2.71
CA ASN A 107 19.62 14.99 1.38
C ASN A 107 20.75 15.99 1.10
N LEU A 108 20.97 16.98 1.98
CA LEU A 108 22.04 17.97 1.81
C LEU A 108 23.43 17.32 1.91
N ASP A 109 23.63 16.41 2.87
CA ASP A 109 24.92 15.72 3.05
C ASP A 109 25.24 14.81 1.85
N GLY A 110 24.22 14.07 1.38
CA GLY A 110 24.34 13.22 0.18
C GLY A 110 24.59 14.02 -1.09
N ALA A 111 23.92 15.17 -1.25
CA ALA A 111 24.13 16.07 -2.37
C ALA A 111 25.54 16.69 -2.36
N MET A 112 26.05 17.05 -1.19
CA MET A 112 27.39 17.64 -1.04
C MET A 112 28.49 16.60 -1.29
N ALA A 113 28.32 15.37 -0.82
CA ALA A 113 29.22 14.25 -1.15
C ALA A 113 29.23 13.94 -2.65
N GLY A 114 28.07 13.93 -3.30
CA GLY A 114 27.96 13.76 -4.76
C GLY A 114 28.66 14.87 -5.54
N ALA A 115 28.49 16.13 -5.13
CA ALA A 115 29.17 17.27 -5.75
C ALA A 115 30.69 17.19 -5.62
N ALA A 116 31.20 16.74 -4.48
CA ALA A 116 32.64 16.54 -4.27
C ALA A 116 33.22 15.48 -5.21
N LEU A 117 32.53 14.34 -5.37
CA LEU A 117 32.95 13.28 -6.29
C LEU A 117 32.98 13.75 -7.75
N ILE A 118 31.98 14.52 -8.17
CA ILE A 118 31.94 15.12 -9.52
C ILE A 118 33.12 16.09 -9.70
N GLY A 119 33.40 16.94 -8.71
CA GLY A 119 34.53 17.88 -8.75
C GLY A 119 35.88 17.18 -8.89
N ILE A 120 36.11 16.11 -8.10
CA ILE A 120 37.32 15.29 -8.17
C ILE A 120 37.44 14.62 -9.54
N GLY A 121 36.35 14.04 -10.04
CA GLY A 121 36.31 13.39 -11.35
C GLY A 121 36.67 14.35 -12.49
N LEU A 122 36.08 15.55 -12.50
CA LEU A 122 36.38 16.57 -13.50
C LEU A 122 37.82 17.08 -13.40
N PHE A 123 38.36 17.23 -12.18
CA PHE A 123 39.75 17.64 -11.98
C PHE A 123 40.73 16.60 -12.53
N LEU A 124 40.55 15.32 -12.19
CA LEU A 124 41.38 14.23 -12.71
C LEU A 124 41.25 14.09 -14.23
N TYR A 125 40.03 14.20 -14.77
CA TYR A 125 39.78 14.18 -16.20
C TYR A 125 40.52 15.29 -16.95
N ARG A 126 40.46 16.53 -16.43
CA ARG A 126 41.21 17.65 -17.00
C ARG A 126 42.72 17.42 -16.89
N ARG A 127 43.22 16.89 -15.77
CA ARG A 127 44.65 16.63 -15.59
C ARG A 127 45.20 15.62 -16.60
N VAL A 128 44.47 14.53 -16.86
CA VAL A 128 44.91 13.47 -17.79
C VAL A 128 44.80 13.90 -19.25
N ARG A 129 43.89 14.83 -19.58
CA ARG A 129 43.66 15.27 -20.97
C ARG A 129 44.41 16.54 -21.37
N VAL A 130 44.88 17.31 -20.39
CA VAL A 130 45.62 18.59 -20.58
C VAL A 130 47.12 18.41 -20.27
N SER A 131 47.56 17.22 -19.85
CA SER A 131 48.96 16.78 -19.93
C SER A 131 49.18 15.98 -21.21
#